data_AF-A0A537VNM4-F1
#
_entry.id   AF-A0A537VNM4-F1
#
_cell.length_a   1.000
_cell.length_b   1.000
_cell.length_c   1.000
_cell.angle_alpha   90.00
_cell.angle_beta   90.00
_cell.angle_gamma   90.00
#
_symmetry.space_group_name_H-M   'P 1'
#
loop_
_entity.id
_entity.type
_entity.pdbx_description
1 polymer ?
#
loop_
_entity_poly.entity_id
_entity_poly.type
_entity_poly.pdbx_seq_one_letter_code
_entity_poly.pdbx_strand_id
1 'polypeptide(L)'
;MGDGHRFPPRFRLRKSIPAGFAASRSMEQGGKGRARLTACRKSRQLGLRSPGRAHRLPGHLNDNQSREDTMSELRSTLFGCCACCPPPMGRREFLAGGIAALGLGAFAAGRNAAAQAKPHRIDVHHHVSPPSWLDAVKKAKLDNPPMVNWSPQKSLDDMDQAGIATAIVSPTTPQVNFLDHDKDAAARIARESNEYAKKLMSDHPGRFGLFAMLPLPHIDASLEEIAYSFDTLKADGVGIMTSYGDKWLGYPQFAPVWEELNRRKATVYTHPTGANCCVNLVQGITEATIELGTDTNGTIASLIFSGTSQRYKDINWIFSHGGGVLTAVAERFQIQMVSRPPYKDKFTRAIVDGELNRFYYDTAQISNAVTIGALAKLVPISQIVYGTDYPYRTGFEHVKGLGAVFAGTDLMAIERQNALRIIPRLKTA
;
A
#
# COMPACT_ATOMS: atom_id res chain seq x y z
N MET A 1 -29.44 38.75 -60.45
CA MET A 1 -30.74 38.52 -59.80
C MET A 1 -30.44 37.55 -58.65
N GLY A 2 -30.12 37.98 -57.43
CA GLY A 2 -30.88 38.85 -56.50
C GLY A 2 -32.00 37.98 -55.90
N ASP A 3 -32.13 37.67 -54.59
CA ASP A 3 -31.78 38.33 -53.33
C ASP A 3 -31.65 37.24 -52.22
N GLY A 4 -31.02 37.38 -51.05
CA GLY A 4 -30.38 38.52 -50.41
C GLY A 4 -31.09 39.04 -49.14
N HIS A 5 -31.25 38.29 -48.05
CA HIS A 5 -31.60 38.87 -46.72
C HIS A 5 -31.05 37.99 -45.57
N ARG A 6 -30.09 38.40 -44.72
CA ARG A 6 -29.95 39.53 -43.75
C ARG A 6 -30.32 39.13 -42.31
N PHE A 7 -29.31 39.09 -41.45
CA PHE A 7 -29.38 39.15 -39.98
C PHE A 7 -29.85 40.54 -39.49
N PRO A 8 -30.46 40.62 -38.29
CA PRO A 8 -30.53 41.85 -37.49
C PRO A 8 -29.92 41.65 -36.06
N PRO A 9 -29.76 42.68 -35.20
CA PRO A 9 -28.42 43.19 -34.87
C PRO A 9 -28.06 43.20 -33.37
N ARG A 10 -26.80 43.57 -33.11
CA ARG A 10 -26.19 43.89 -31.81
C ARG A 10 -26.86 45.08 -31.12
N PHE A 11 -27.07 44.98 -29.80
CA PHE A 11 -27.19 46.14 -28.92
C PHE A 11 -25.89 46.36 -28.13
N ARG A 12 -25.29 47.54 -28.34
CA ARG A 12 -24.26 48.16 -27.47
C ARG A 12 -24.96 49.24 -26.65
N LEU A 13 -24.69 49.29 -25.35
CA LEU A 13 -24.70 50.55 -24.62
C LEU A 13 -23.35 50.71 -23.90
N ARG A 14 -22.76 51.87 -24.14
CA ARG A 14 -21.45 52.38 -23.70
C ARG A 14 -21.72 53.41 -22.60
N LYS A 15 -20.93 53.39 -21.51
CA LYS A 15 -20.08 54.48 -20.91
C LYS A 15 -20.45 54.56 -19.41
N SER A 16 -19.58 54.79 -18.42
CA SER A 16 -18.23 55.38 -18.37
C SER A 16 -17.62 55.23 -16.95
N ILE A 17 -16.38 54.72 -16.87
CA ILE A 17 -15.12 55.24 -16.24
C ILE A 17 -15.24 56.54 -15.40
N PRO A 18 -14.46 56.78 -14.30
CA PRO A 18 -13.00 56.53 -14.12
C PRO A 18 -12.58 55.84 -12.80
N ALA A 19 -11.45 55.13 -12.65
CA ALA A 19 -10.03 55.34 -13.01
C ALA A 19 -9.28 56.38 -12.15
N GLY A 20 -8.39 55.88 -11.27
CA GLY A 20 -7.26 56.59 -10.65
C GLY A 20 -6.37 55.55 -9.95
N PHE A 21 -5.19 55.21 -10.50
CA PHE A 21 -3.86 55.76 -10.16
C PHE A 21 -3.54 55.65 -8.65
N ALA A 22 -2.38 55.21 -8.17
CA ALA A 22 -1.14 54.70 -8.74
C ALA A 22 -0.29 54.11 -7.58
N ALA A 23 0.76 53.40 -7.96
CA ALA A 23 1.82 52.88 -7.10
C ALA A 23 2.53 53.97 -6.27
N SER A 24 3.07 53.60 -5.11
CA SER A 24 4.53 53.43 -4.92
C SER A 24 5.00 53.58 -3.46
N ARG A 25 6.14 52.93 -3.21
CA ARG A 25 7.21 53.20 -2.22
C ARG A 25 7.12 52.58 -0.82
N SER A 26 8.13 51.72 -0.61
CA SER A 26 8.79 51.44 0.65
C SER A 26 9.33 52.71 1.31
N MET A 27 9.27 52.76 2.65
CA MET A 27 10.34 53.34 3.43
C MET A 27 10.42 52.69 4.82
N GLU A 28 11.66 52.55 5.25
CA GLU A 28 12.16 51.84 6.42
C GLU A 28 12.26 52.79 7.64
N GLN A 29 12.47 52.18 8.81
CA GLN A 29 13.00 52.72 10.08
C GLN A 29 12.04 53.16 11.20
N GLY A 30 12.12 52.40 12.31
CA GLY A 30 12.57 52.94 13.59
C GLY A 30 11.50 53.15 14.68
N GLY A 31 11.67 52.48 15.84
CA GLY A 31 11.08 52.97 17.10
C GLY A 31 10.77 51.91 18.15
N LYS A 32 11.65 51.78 19.15
CA LYS A 32 11.46 51.02 20.40
C LYS A 32 10.27 51.54 21.22
N GLY A 33 9.58 50.65 21.93
CA GLY A 33 8.68 51.04 23.03
C GLY A 33 8.03 49.86 23.75
N ARG A 34 8.67 49.36 24.81
CA ARG A 34 8.03 48.51 25.82
C ARG A 34 7.08 49.37 26.67
N ALA A 35 5.83 48.96 26.82
CA ALA A 35 4.98 49.36 27.94
C ALA A 35 4.14 48.16 28.40
N ARG A 36 4.30 47.78 29.67
CA ARG A 36 3.36 46.94 30.42
C ARG A 36 2.14 47.78 30.75
N LEU A 37 0.95 47.17 30.78
CA LEU A 37 -0.13 47.58 31.67
C LEU A 37 -1.09 46.41 31.96
N THR A 38 -1.28 46.19 33.24
CA THR A 38 -2.23 45.34 33.95
C THR A 38 -3.65 45.90 33.85
N ALA A 39 -4.70 45.07 33.76
CA ALA A 39 -5.95 45.21 34.54
C ALA A 39 -7.04 44.17 34.18
N CYS A 40 -7.42 43.39 35.20
CA CYS A 40 -8.78 43.23 35.75
C CYS A 40 -9.99 43.00 34.82
N ARG A 41 -10.64 41.83 34.97
CA ARG A 41 -12.11 41.74 34.91
C ARG A 41 -12.66 40.65 35.85
N LYS A 42 -13.66 41.06 36.63
CA LYS A 42 -14.45 40.30 37.61
C LYS A 42 -15.58 39.48 36.96
N SER A 43 -16.14 38.58 37.78
CA SER A 43 -17.48 37.95 37.79
C SER A 43 -17.51 36.50 37.30
N ARG A 44 -18.19 35.53 37.95
CA ARG A 44 -19.05 35.48 39.15
C ARG A 44 -19.13 34.00 39.58
N GLN A 45 -19.00 33.71 40.87
CA GLN A 45 -19.37 32.44 41.48
C GLN A 45 -20.89 32.40 41.70
N LEU A 46 -21.53 31.27 41.41
CA LEU A 46 -22.84 30.90 41.94
C LEU A 46 -22.80 29.42 42.34
N GLY A 47 -23.17 29.18 43.59
CA GLY A 47 -22.97 27.93 44.32
C GLY A 47 -24.08 26.90 44.14
N LEU A 48 -23.70 25.69 44.54
CA LEU A 48 -24.47 24.47 44.69
C LEU A 48 -25.68 24.64 45.62
N ARG A 49 -26.86 24.16 45.19
CA ARG A 49 -27.86 23.49 46.03
C ARG A 49 -28.69 22.49 45.20
N SER A 50 -28.87 21.30 45.76
CA SER A 50 -29.90 20.29 45.45
C SER A 50 -30.50 19.89 46.82
N PRO A 51 -31.78 19.44 46.96
CA PRO A 51 -32.26 18.21 46.32
C PRO A 51 -33.77 18.16 45.96
N GLY A 52 -34.18 17.16 45.16
CA GLY A 52 -35.60 16.87 44.93
C GLY A 52 -35.91 15.67 44.02
N ARG A 53 -36.06 14.49 44.64
CA ARG A 53 -36.80 13.26 44.26
C ARG A 53 -36.71 12.69 42.83
N ALA A 54 -36.03 11.54 42.76
CA ALA A 54 -36.09 10.55 41.70
C ALA A 54 -37.31 9.62 41.83
N HIS A 55 -37.94 9.29 40.70
CA HIS A 55 -38.75 8.09 40.53
C HIS A 55 -37.85 6.86 40.33
N ARG A 56 -38.26 5.76 40.96
CA ARG A 56 -37.53 4.51 41.11
C ARG A 56 -38.05 3.49 40.08
N LEU A 57 -37.17 2.91 39.26
CA LEU A 57 -37.33 1.57 38.67
C LEU A 57 -35.97 0.85 38.63
N PRO A 58 -35.92 -0.49 38.80
CA PRO A 58 -34.73 -1.20 39.24
C PRO A 58 -34.01 -1.94 38.09
N GLY A 59 -32.71 -2.18 38.26
CA GLY A 59 -32.00 -3.21 37.50
C GLY A 59 -30.61 -2.81 37.00
N HIS A 60 -29.66 -2.59 37.91
CA HIS A 60 -28.23 -2.71 37.60
C HIS A 60 -27.65 -3.74 38.56
N LEU A 61 -27.38 -4.94 38.07
CA LEU A 61 -26.39 -5.83 38.66
C LEU A 61 -25.07 -5.53 37.95
N ASN A 62 -24.12 -5.01 38.73
CA ASN A 62 -22.69 -5.15 38.46
C ASN A 62 -22.38 -6.65 38.44
N ASP A 63 -21.80 -7.16 37.37
CA ASP A 63 -21.30 -8.53 37.38
C ASP A 63 -19.97 -8.64 36.63
N ASN A 64 -18.90 -8.26 37.35
CA ASN A 64 -17.52 -8.60 37.00
C ASN A 64 -17.16 -10.05 37.43
N GLN A 65 -18.14 -10.84 37.91
CA GLN A 65 -17.99 -12.26 38.25
C GLN A 65 -18.31 -13.16 37.03
N SER A 66 -19.23 -12.76 36.15
CA SER A 66 -19.63 -13.53 34.96
C SER A 66 -18.54 -13.70 33.87
N ARG A 67 -17.43 -12.96 33.94
CA ARG A 67 -16.31 -13.09 32.98
C ARG A 67 -15.22 -14.07 33.40
N GLU A 68 -15.14 -14.43 34.67
CA GLU A 68 -14.17 -15.43 35.16
C GLU A 68 -14.72 -16.85 35.08
N ASP A 69 -16.03 -17.04 35.29
CA ASP A 69 -16.65 -18.37 35.22
C ASP A 69 -16.74 -18.91 33.78
N THR A 70 -16.91 -18.03 32.79
CA THR A 70 -17.00 -18.42 31.37
C THR A 70 -15.63 -18.75 30.73
N MET A 71 -14.51 -18.44 31.40
CA MET A 71 -13.15 -18.76 30.92
C MET A 71 -12.52 -19.98 31.62
N SER A 72 -13.18 -20.51 32.67
CA SER A 72 -12.78 -21.72 33.37
C SER A 72 -13.29 -22.99 32.67
N GLU A 73 -14.52 -22.96 32.13
CA GLU A 73 -15.13 -24.11 31.44
C GLU A 73 -14.58 -24.39 30.02
N LEU A 74 -13.89 -23.42 29.39
CA LEU A 74 -13.26 -23.61 28.07
C LEU A 74 -11.80 -24.09 28.14
N ARG A 75 -11.24 -24.26 29.35
CA ARG A 75 -9.88 -24.81 29.55
C ARG A 75 -9.87 -26.29 29.94
N SER A 76 -11.01 -26.89 30.26
CA SER A 76 -11.09 -28.29 30.71
C SER A 76 -11.48 -29.30 29.61
N THR A 77 -11.72 -28.87 28.37
CA THR A 77 -12.16 -29.76 27.27
C THR A 77 -11.16 -29.95 26.12
N LEU A 78 -9.91 -29.50 26.24
CA LEU A 78 -8.90 -29.66 25.16
C LEU A 78 -7.50 -30.14 25.57
N PHE A 79 -7.31 -30.67 26.78
CA PHE A 79 -6.06 -31.37 27.13
C PHE A 79 -6.35 -32.64 27.94
N GLY A 80 -6.61 -33.74 27.23
CA GLY A 80 -6.49 -35.08 27.79
C GLY A 80 -5.03 -35.40 28.07
N CYS A 81 -4.69 -35.56 29.35
CA CYS A 81 -3.36 -35.95 29.81
C CYS A 81 -2.95 -37.33 29.30
N CYS A 82 -1.78 -37.41 28.66
CA CYS A 82 -1.02 -38.63 28.49
C CYS A 82 -0.06 -38.77 29.68
N ALA A 83 -0.14 -39.87 30.41
CA ALA A 83 0.71 -40.19 31.56
C ALA A 83 2.06 -40.72 31.08
N CYS A 84 3.14 -39.96 31.33
CA CYS A 84 4.54 -40.44 31.37
C CYS A 84 5.51 -39.27 31.69
N CYS A 85 5.62 -38.85 32.96
CA CYS A 85 6.84 -38.21 33.50
C CYS A 85 6.73 -38.01 35.04
N PRO A 86 7.75 -38.37 35.84
CA PRO A 86 7.74 -38.20 37.30
C PRO A 86 8.15 -36.76 37.75
N PRO A 87 7.83 -36.36 39.00
CA PRO A 87 7.89 -34.97 39.47
C PRO A 87 9.31 -34.48 39.84
N PRO A 88 9.53 -33.16 39.99
CA PRO A 88 10.86 -32.58 40.15
C PRO A 88 11.36 -32.66 41.60
N MET A 89 12.65 -33.01 41.78
CA MET A 89 13.34 -32.92 43.07
C MET A 89 14.14 -31.62 43.19
N GLY A 90 14.05 -31.02 44.38
CA GLY A 90 14.65 -29.74 44.74
C GLY A 90 16.10 -29.83 45.22
N ARG A 91 16.70 -28.64 45.34
CA ARG A 91 18.08 -28.33 45.70
C ARG A 91 18.50 -28.90 47.07
N ARG A 92 19.42 -29.88 47.08
CA ARG A 92 20.58 -30.03 47.99
C ARG A 92 21.35 -31.30 47.63
N GLU A 93 22.66 -31.28 47.92
CA GLU A 93 23.60 -32.42 47.88
C GLU A 93 24.23 -32.75 46.52
N PHE A 94 25.07 -31.81 46.10
CA PHE A 94 26.26 -32.06 45.28
C PHE A 94 27.41 -32.40 46.23
N LEU A 95 27.98 -33.61 46.15
CA LEU A 95 29.37 -33.98 46.54
C LEU A 95 29.54 -35.51 46.45
N ALA A 96 30.29 -36.00 45.46
CA ALA A 96 31.32 -37.05 45.61
C ALA A 96 31.78 -37.62 44.24
N GLY A 97 33.09 -37.49 43.96
CA GLY A 97 33.90 -38.33 43.07
C GLY A 97 33.77 -38.04 41.56
N GLY A 98 34.82 -37.83 40.78
CA GLY A 98 36.25 -38.00 40.96
C GLY A 98 36.99 -37.50 39.70
N ILE A 99 38.28 -37.25 39.88
CA ILE A 99 39.23 -36.59 38.96
C ILE A 99 39.57 -37.47 37.73
N ALA A 100 39.67 -36.89 36.52
CA ALA A 100 40.91 -36.87 35.72
C ALA A 100 40.73 -36.43 34.24
N ALA A 101 41.79 -35.78 33.76
CA ALA A 101 42.29 -35.67 32.38
C ALA A 101 41.92 -34.44 31.53
N LEU A 102 42.94 -33.58 31.42
CA LEU A 102 43.14 -32.51 30.45
C LEU A 102 43.00 -33.01 29.00
N GLY A 103 42.21 -32.29 28.22
CA GLY A 103 42.17 -32.38 26.76
C GLY A 103 41.75 -31.04 26.17
N LEU A 104 42.73 -30.18 25.90
CA LEU A 104 42.58 -29.00 25.04
C LEU A 104 42.31 -29.47 23.61
N GLY A 105 41.04 -29.68 23.28
CA GLY A 105 40.55 -29.96 21.93
C GLY A 105 39.59 -28.86 21.51
N ALA A 106 39.94 -28.13 20.45
CA ALA A 106 39.18 -27.03 19.90
C ALA A 106 37.70 -27.43 19.68
N PHE A 107 36.78 -26.78 20.41
CA PHE A 107 35.40 -26.68 19.97
C PHE A 107 35.37 -25.73 18.77
N ALA A 108 35.73 -26.26 17.60
CA ALA A 108 35.21 -25.72 16.36
C ALA A 108 33.69 -25.89 16.47
N ALA A 109 33.00 -24.79 16.80
CA ALA A 109 31.58 -24.67 16.64
C ALA A 109 31.30 -24.88 15.15
N GLY A 110 31.09 -26.13 14.76
CA GLY A 110 30.49 -26.50 13.51
C GLY A 110 29.10 -25.89 13.50
N ARG A 111 29.02 -24.64 13.05
CA ARG A 111 27.80 -24.14 12.44
C ARG A 111 27.55 -25.11 11.29
N ASN A 112 26.66 -26.07 11.50
CA ASN A 112 25.93 -26.68 10.41
C ASN A 112 25.26 -25.52 9.70
N ALA A 113 25.96 -24.94 8.72
CA ALA A 113 25.36 -24.11 7.71
C ALA A 113 24.43 -25.06 6.98
N ALA A 114 23.19 -25.19 7.47
CA ALA A 114 22.11 -25.74 6.69
C ALA A 114 22.20 -25.03 5.34
N ALA A 115 22.49 -25.77 4.28
CA ALA A 115 22.62 -25.21 2.95
C ALA A 115 21.36 -24.38 2.70
N GLN A 116 21.52 -23.05 2.65
CA GLN A 116 20.39 -22.16 2.48
C GLN A 116 19.72 -22.57 1.16
N ALA A 117 18.44 -22.92 1.23
CA ALA A 117 17.70 -23.36 0.06
C ALA A 117 17.91 -22.32 -1.06
N LYS A 118 18.10 -22.80 -2.29
CA LYS A 118 18.34 -21.92 -3.44
C LYS A 118 17.24 -20.84 -3.47
N PRO A 119 17.58 -19.55 -3.65
CA PRO A 119 16.59 -18.50 -3.76
C PRO A 119 15.53 -18.87 -4.80
N HIS A 120 14.26 -18.76 -4.42
CA HIS A 120 13.14 -19.11 -5.29
C HIS A 120 12.02 -18.08 -5.29
N ARG A 121 11.98 -17.16 -4.32
CA ARG A 121 10.86 -16.21 -4.20
C ARG A 121 10.87 -15.19 -5.33
N ILE A 122 9.67 -14.79 -5.76
CA ILE A 122 9.46 -13.67 -6.67
C ILE A 122 8.77 -12.57 -5.87
N ASP A 123 9.49 -11.47 -5.64
CA ASP A 123 8.98 -10.30 -4.93
C ASP A 123 8.37 -9.31 -5.93
N VAL A 124 7.04 -9.20 -5.93
CA VAL A 124 6.32 -8.29 -6.84
C VAL A 124 6.14 -6.88 -6.28
N HIS A 125 6.62 -6.63 -5.05
CA HIS A 125 6.49 -5.34 -4.38
C HIS A 125 7.85 -4.95 -3.80
N HIS A 126 8.73 -4.47 -4.68
CA HIS A 126 10.09 -4.08 -4.34
C HIS A 126 10.39 -2.71 -4.96
N HIS A 127 10.88 -1.77 -4.18
CA HIS A 127 11.11 -0.41 -4.65
C HIS A 127 12.53 -0.19 -5.18
N VAL A 128 12.62 0.71 -6.14
CA VAL A 128 13.86 1.21 -6.74
C VAL A 128 13.91 2.73 -6.61
N SER A 129 15.11 3.28 -6.46
CA SER A 129 15.35 4.73 -6.40
C SER A 129 16.18 5.18 -7.61
N PRO A 130 15.56 5.35 -8.80
CA PRO A 130 16.27 5.85 -9.97
C PRO A 130 16.82 7.27 -9.71
N PRO A 131 18.04 7.61 -10.16
CA PRO A 131 18.65 8.89 -9.84
C PRO A 131 17.80 10.11 -10.23
N SER A 132 17.24 10.15 -11.44
CA SER A 132 16.46 11.30 -11.89
C SER A 132 15.13 11.46 -11.15
N TRP A 133 14.50 10.34 -10.78
CA TRP A 133 13.33 10.35 -9.90
C TRP A 133 13.69 10.84 -8.49
N LEU A 134 14.79 10.33 -7.91
CA LEU A 134 15.26 10.74 -6.58
C LEU A 134 15.57 12.24 -6.52
N ASP A 135 16.22 12.78 -7.55
CA ASP A 135 16.50 14.20 -7.65
C ASP A 135 15.22 15.04 -7.77
N ALA A 136 14.24 14.57 -8.54
CA ALA A 136 12.96 15.24 -8.70
C ALA A 136 12.15 15.28 -7.38
N VAL A 137 12.08 14.17 -6.64
CA VAL A 137 11.38 14.14 -5.34
C VAL A 137 12.10 14.97 -4.29
N LYS A 138 13.44 14.99 -4.26
CA LYS A 138 14.22 15.88 -3.39
C LYS A 138 13.95 17.36 -3.70
N LYS A 139 13.91 17.73 -4.99
CA LYS A 139 13.58 19.09 -5.41
C LYS A 139 12.17 19.49 -4.97
N ALA A 140 11.23 18.55 -4.99
CA ALA A 140 9.88 18.73 -4.49
C ALA A 140 9.74 18.64 -2.96
N LYS A 141 10.81 18.25 -2.24
CA LYS A 141 10.83 17.99 -0.79
C LYS A 141 9.85 16.87 -0.37
N LEU A 142 9.76 15.85 -1.23
CA LEU A 142 8.93 14.65 -1.04
C LEU A 142 9.81 13.40 -0.85
N ASP A 143 11.12 13.57 -0.70
CA ASP A 143 12.03 12.46 -0.43
C ASP A 143 11.83 11.87 0.96
N ASN A 144 12.15 10.59 1.10
CA ASN A 144 12.05 9.88 2.37
C ASN A 144 13.31 9.04 2.64
N PRO A 145 13.67 8.82 3.93
CA PRO A 145 14.93 8.17 4.27
C PRO A 145 15.15 6.78 3.68
N PRO A 146 14.14 5.88 3.61
CA PRO A 146 14.31 4.57 2.96
C PRO A 146 14.77 4.68 1.50
N MET A 147 14.14 5.56 0.70
CA MET A 147 14.48 5.71 -0.72
C MET A 147 15.76 6.51 -0.96
N VAL A 148 16.10 7.47 -0.08
CA VAL A 148 17.38 8.18 -0.13
C VAL A 148 18.55 7.24 0.16
N ASN A 149 18.35 6.26 1.04
CA ASN A 149 19.38 5.32 1.44
C ASN A 149 19.41 4.02 0.62
N TRP A 150 18.53 3.88 -0.36
CA TRP A 150 18.46 2.72 -1.23
C TRP A 150 19.69 2.62 -2.13
N SER A 151 20.14 1.39 -2.41
CA SER A 151 21.12 1.12 -3.46
C SER A 151 20.91 -0.27 -4.05
N PRO A 152 21.40 -0.55 -5.27
CA PRO A 152 21.36 -1.89 -5.86
C PRO A 152 21.95 -2.96 -4.95
N GLN A 153 23.11 -2.67 -4.33
CA GLN A 153 23.78 -3.63 -3.45
C GLN A 153 22.94 -3.96 -2.21
N LYS A 154 22.34 -2.96 -1.56
CA LYS A 154 21.49 -3.20 -0.38
C LYS A 154 20.25 -4.02 -0.72
N SER A 155 19.67 -3.79 -1.90
CA SER A 155 18.55 -4.58 -2.42
C SER A 155 18.98 -6.04 -2.65
N LEU A 156 20.12 -6.27 -3.30
CA LEU A 156 20.67 -7.63 -3.49
C LEU A 156 20.97 -8.33 -2.16
N ASP A 157 21.54 -7.62 -1.19
CA ASP A 157 21.86 -8.16 0.14
C ASP A 157 20.58 -8.61 0.87
N ASP A 158 19.51 -7.81 0.84
CA ASP A 158 18.21 -8.18 1.40
C ASP A 158 17.58 -9.36 0.67
N MET A 159 17.63 -9.35 -0.66
CA MET A 159 17.14 -10.45 -1.49
C MET A 159 17.84 -11.78 -1.16
N ASP A 160 19.17 -11.76 -1.03
CA ASP A 160 19.95 -12.96 -0.71
C ASP A 160 19.60 -13.47 0.69
N GLN A 161 19.45 -12.59 1.68
CA GLN A 161 19.05 -12.95 3.04
C GLN A 161 17.64 -13.56 3.09
N ALA A 162 16.72 -13.06 2.27
CA ALA A 162 15.32 -13.49 2.23
C ALA A 162 15.06 -14.64 1.25
N GLY A 163 16.07 -15.12 0.51
CA GLY A 163 15.89 -16.14 -0.53
C GLY A 163 15.02 -15.68 -1.71
N ILE A 164 15.06 -14.38 -2.02
CA ILE A 164 14.40 -13.77 -3.18
C ILE A 164 15.27 -13.99 -4.41
N ALA A 165 14.76 -14.77 -5.36
CA ALA A 165 15.40 -15.00 -6.64
C ALA A 165 15.32 -13.75 -7.51
N THR A 166 14.11 -13.20 -7.64
CA THR A 166 13.81 -12.07 -8.51
C THR A 166 12.94 -11.05 -7.78
N ALA A 167 13.32 -9.78 -7.83
CA ALA A 167 12.52 -8.65 -7.38
C ALA A 167 12.02 -7.85 -8.59
N ILE A 168 10.71 -7.63 -8.69
CA ILE A 168 10.11 -6.79 -9.73
C ILE A 168 10.07 -5.36 -9.20
N VAL A 169 10.90 -4.50 -9.79
CA VAL A 169 11.10 -3.17 -9.23
C VAL A 169 10.12 -2.13 -9.79
N SER A 170 9.70 -1.21 -8.94
CA SER A 170 8.96 0.00 -9.32
C SER A 170 9.26 1.17 -8.35
N PRO A 171 9.31 2.43 -8.82
CA PRO A 171 9.33 3.57 -7.92
C PRO A 171 8.07 3.61 -7.04
N THR A 172 8.25 3.95 -5.76
CA THR A 172 7.17 4.10 -4.78
C THR A 172 6.42 5.42 -4.95
N THR A 173 5.39 5.66 -4.13
CA THR A 173 4.68 6.94 -4.03
C THR A 173 5.65 8.11 -3.77
N PRO A 174 5.46 9.28 -4.40
CA PRO A 174 4.35 9.68 -5.28
C PRO A 174 4.55 9.32 -6.77
N GLN A 175 5.51 8.45 -7.13
CA GLN A 175 5.98 8.28 -8.50
C GLN A 175 6.24 9.65 -9.15
N VAL A 176 5.58 9.99 -10.26
CA VAL A 176 5.62 11.31 -10.91
C VAL A 176 4.32 12.10 -10.74
N ASN A 177 3.42 11.66 -9.85
CA ASN A 177 2.10 12.29 -9.65
C ASN A 177 2.21 13.75 -9.17
N PHE A 178 3.29 14.12 -8.47
CA PHE A 178 3.56 15.50 -8.04
C PHE A 178 3.96 16.44 -9.20
N LEU A 179 4.13 15.90 -10.41
CA LEU A 179 4.43 16.62 -11.65
C LEU A 179 3.22 16.63 -12.60
N ASP A 180 2.00 16.43 -12.07
CA ASP A 180 0.73 16.49 -12.82
C ASP A 180 0.52 17.78 -13.65
N HIS A 181 1.19 18.87 -13.27
CA HIS A 181 1.17 20.15 -13.97
C HIS A 181 2.25 20.27 -15.06
N ASP A 182 3.23 19.37 -15.11
CA ASP A 182 4.36 19.38 -16.04
C ASP A 182 4.50 18.02 -16.73
N LYS A 183 3.70 17.83 -17.78
CA LYS A 183 3.66 16.63 -18.60
C LYS A 183 5.04 16.20 -19.10
N ASP A 184 5.84 17.15 -19.58
CA ASP A 184 7.11 16.83 -20.23
C ASP A 184 8.16 16.40 -19.20
N ALA A 185 8.16 17.00 -18.00
CA ALA A 185 8.98 16.52 -16.90
C ALA A 185 8.54 15.14 -16.41
N ALA A 186 7.23 14.92 -16.22
CA ALA A 186 6.69 13.63 -15.79
C ALA A 186 7.05 12.50 -16.77
N ALA A 187 6.85 12.73 -18.07
CA ALA A 187 7.19 11.77 -19.13
C ALA A 187 8.70 11.47 -19.19
N ARG A 188 9.55 12.50 -19.14
CA ARG A 188 11.00 12.32 -19.14
C ARG A 188 11.47 11.51 -17.93
N ILE A 189 11.02 11.86 -16.72
CA ILE A 189 11.44 11.17 -15.49
C ILE A 189 10.92 9.72 -15.46
N ALA A 190 9.70 9.47 -15.95
CA ALA A 190 9.19 8.12 -16.13
C ALA A 190 10.08 7.29 -17.07
N ARG A 191 10.40 7.82 -18.24
CA ARG A 191 11.30 7.17 -19.22
C ARG A 191 12.65 6.83 -18.63
N GLU A 192 13.33 7.81 -18.04
CA GLU A 192 14.66 7.65 -17.44
C GLU A 192 14.64 6.64 -16.29
N SER A 193 13.57 6.63 -15.49
CA SER A 193 13.39 5.66 -14.40
C SER A 193 13.22 4.24 -14.91
N ASN A 194 12.44 4.05 -15.97
CA ASN A 194 12.21 2.76 -16.61
C ASN A 194 13.50 2.24 -17.28
N GLU A 195 14.26 3.12 -17.93
CA GLU A 195 15.57 2.78 -18.51
C GLU A 195 16.60 2.43 -17.44
N TYR A 196 16.60 3.13 -16.31
CA TYR A 196 17.45 2.78 -15.16
C TYR A 196 17.12 1.37 -14.63
N ALA A 197 15.84 1.06 -14.44
CA ALA A 197 15.43 -0.27 -14.00
C ALA A 197 15.76 -1.35 -15.05
N LYS A 198 15.63 -1.05 -16.36
CA LYS A 198 16.09 -1.94 -17.43
C LYS A 198 17.60 -2.17 -17.38
N LYS A 199 18.39 -1.14 -17.06
CA LYS A 199 19.82 -1.27 -16.86
C LYS A 199 20.11 -2.21 -15.68
N LEU A 200 19.39 -2.05 -14.57
CA LEU A 200 19.50 -2.90 -13.39
C LEU A 200 19.23 -4.38 -13.72
N MET A 201 18.20 -4.67 -14.54
CA MET A 201 17.94 -6.02 -15.04
C MET A 201 19.09 -6.59 -15.88
N SER A 202 19.76 -5.75 -16.66
CA SER A 202 20.89 -6.15 -17.51
C SER A 202 22.17 -6.38 -16.70
N ASP A 203 22.42 -5.51 -15.72
CA ASP A 203 23.60 -5.58 -14.85
C ASP A 203 23.53 -6.78 -13.88
N HIS A 204 22.32 -7.22 -13.52
CA HIS A 204 22.09 -8.36 -12.62
C HIS A 204 21.08 -9.36 -13.21
N PRO A 205 21.48 -10.15 -14.23
CA PRO A 205 20.58 -11.06 -14.93
C PRO A 205 19.82 -12.00 -13.98
N GLY A 206 18.50 -12.07 -14.14
CA GLY A 206 17.61 -12.91 -13.33
C GLY A 206 17.27 -12.36 -11.94
N ARG A 207 17.99 -11.34 -11.45
CA ARG A 207 17.76 -10.76 -10.11
C ARG A 207 16.65 -9.71 -10.10
N PHE A 208 16.50 -8.96 -11.19
CA PHE A 208 15.48 -7.91 -11.27
C PHE A 208 14.49 -8.12 -12.42
N GLY A 209 13.27 -7.61 -12.22
CA GLY A 209 12.26 -7.37 -13.24
C GLY A 209 11.73 -5.93 -13.14
N LEU A 210 10.80 -5.54 -14.01
CA LEU A 210 10.33 -4.16 -14.10
C LEU A 210 8.81 -4.07 -14.22
N PHE A 211 8.20 -3.36 -13.27
CA PHE A 211 6.90 -2.72 -13.45
C PHE A 211 7.10 -1.26 -13.83
N ALA A 212 6.93 -0.96 -15.12
CA ALA A 212 7.22 0.35 -15.68
C ALA A 212 6.32 1.44 -15.09
N MET A 213 6.93 2.55 -14.68
CA MET A 213 6.24 3.76 -14.25
C MET A 213 5.61 4.45 -15.46
N LEU A 214 4.38 4.94 -15.31
CA LEU A 214 3.70 5.70 -16.35
C LEU A 214 3.55 7.18 -15.92
N PRO A 215 3.64 8.14 -16.86
CA PRO A 215 3.40 9.55 -16.58
C PRO A 215 1.90 9.89 -16.45
N LEU A 216 1.15 9.08 -15.72
CA LEU A 216 -0.23 9.38 -15.38
C LEU A 216 -0.27 10.64 -14.48
N PRO A 217 -1.30 11.51 -14.62
CA PRO A 217 -2.54 11.31 -15.38
C PRO A 217 -2.48 11.70 -16.87
N HIS A 218 -1.29 11.93 -17.46
CA HIS A 218 -1.16 12.32 -18.86
C HIS A 218 -1.35 11.10 -19.79
N ILE A 219 -2.56 10.94 -20.31
CA ILE A 219 -3.00 9.75 -21.07
C ILE A 219 -2.14 9.50 -22.31
N ASP A 220 -1.95 10.50 -23.18
CA ASP A 220 -1.20 10.31 -24.43
C ASP A 220 0.26 9.91 -24.16
N ALA A 221 0.92 10.62 -23.24
CA ALA A 221 2.29 10.29 -22.81
C ALA A 221 2.36 8.90 -22.16
N SER A 222 1.31 8.48 -21.44
CA SER A 222 1.25 7.14 -20.85
C SER A 222 1.10 6.04 -21.90
N LEU A 223 0.33 6.28 -22.97
CA LEU A 223 0.21 5.33 -24.08
C LEU A 223 1.53 5.18 -24.85
N GLU A 224 2.25 6.29 -25.09
CA GLU A 224 3.59 6.26 -25.66
C GLU A 224 4.57 5.48 -24.76
N GLU A 225 4.53 5.71 -23.45
CA GLU A 225 5.39 5.01 -22.50
C GLU A 225 5.06 3.53 -22.37
N ILE A 226 3.79 3.15 -22.48
CA ILE A 226 3.37 1.73 -22.56
C ILE A 226 3.99 1.08 -23.79
N ALA A 227 3.87 1.69 -24.97
CA ALA A 227 4.47 1.15 -26.18
C ALA A 227 5.99 0.98 -26.01
N TYR A 228 6.70 2.00 -25.54
CA TYR A 228 8.15 1.92 -25.33
C TYR A 228 8.55 0.86 -24.29
N SER A 229 7.87 0.83 -23.14
CA SER A 229 8.20 -0.06 -22.04
C SER A 229 8.01 -1.53 -22.40
N PHE A 230 6.92 -1.89 -23.06
CA PHE A 230 6.67 -3.27 -23.47
C PHE A 230 7.47 -3.65 -24.71
N ASP A 231 7.55 -2.77 -25.70
CA ASP A 231 8.08 -3.14 -27.03
C ASP A 231 9.61 -2.98 -27.09
N THR A 232 10.18 -2.03 -26.35
CA THR A 232 11.63 -1.79 -26.27
C THR A 232 12.25 -2.37 -25.00
N LEU A 233 11.77 -1.94 -23.82
CA LEU A 233 12.40 -2.34 -22.55
C LEU A 233 12.08 -3.78 -22.16
N LYS A 234 11.01 -4.36 -22.73
CA LYS A 234 10.47 -5.67 -22.36
C LYS A 234 10.08 -5.72 -20.88
N ALA A 235 9.39 -4.67 -20.42
CA ALA A 235 8.85 -4.60 -19.06
C ALA A 235 7.93 -5.79 -18.75
N ASP A 236 7.91 -6.18 -17.48
CA ASP A 236 7.10 -7.30 -16.97
C ASP A 236 5.63 -6.88 -16.71
N GLY A 237 5.37 -5.58 -16.68
CA GLY A 237 4.09 -4.96 -16.43
C GLY A 237 4.24 -3.46 -16.20
N VAL A 238 3.25 -2.83 -15.60
CA VAL A 238 3.30 -1.42 -15.18
C VAL A 238 3.05 -1.28 -13.68
N GLY A 239 3.72 -0.31 -13.07
CA GLY A 239 3.55 0.06 -11.67
C GLY A 239 2.92 1.44 -11.59
N ILE A 240 1.73 1.54 -11.03
CA ILE A 240 0.92 2.77 -10.99
C ILE A 240 0.48 3.09 -9.57
N MET A 241 0.00 4.32 -9.36
CA MET A 241 -0.62 4.72 -8.11
C MET A 241 -2.10 4.32 -8.07
N THR A 242 -2.64 4.14 -6.88
CA THR A 242 -4.07 3.89 -6.63
C THR A 242 -4.97 5.08 -7.05
N SER A 243 -4.44 6.29 -6.96
CA SER A 243 -5.14 7.51 -7.36
C SER A 243 -4.18 8.55 -7.95
N TYR A 244 -4.74 9.48 -8.73
CA TYR A 244 -4.04 10.65 -9.27
C TYR A 244 -4.86 11.89 -8.95
N GLY A 245 -4.42 12.69 -7.97
CA GLY A 245 -5.22 13.73 -7.33
C GLY A 245 -6.41 13.13 -6.58
N ASP A 246 -7.63 13.48 -7.02
CA ASP A 246 -8.90 12.94 -6.47
C ASP A 246 -9.62 11.99 -7.45
N LYS A 247 -8.84 11.30 -8.30
CA LYS A 247 -9.35 10.43 -9.37
C LYS A 247 -8.79 9.02 -9.19
N TRP A 248 -9.68 8.06 -9.00
CA TRP A 248 -9.35 6.63 -8.88
C TRP A 248 -9.39 5.93 -10.23
N LEU A 249 -8.70 4.80 -10.32
CA LEU A 249 -8.46 4.08 -11.58
C LEU A 249 -9.73 3.65 -12.33
N GLY A 250 -10.86 3.47 -11.65
CA GLY A 250 -12.14 3.19 -12.30
C GLY A 250 -12.75 4.35 -13.09
N TYR A 251 -12.17 5.55 -13.02
CA TYR A 251 -12.74 6.75 -13.65
C TYR A 251 -12.57 6.73 -15.18
N PRO A 252 -13.54 7.25 -15.96
CA PRO A 252 -13.55 7.14 -17.43
C PRO A 252 -12.31 7.74 -18.12
N GLN A 253 -11.69 8.76 -17.52
CA GLN A 253 -10.50 9.40 -18.09
C GLN A 253 -9.31 8.45 -18.27
N PHE A 254 -9.22 7.39 -17.46
CA PHE A 254 -8.14 6.39 -17.56
C PHE A 254 -8.46 5.24 -18.53
N ALA A 255 -9.68 5.20 -19.07
CA ALA A 255 -10.14 4.13 -19.96
C ALA A 255 -9.19 3.82 -21.13
N PRO A 256 -8.60 4.81 -21.84
CA PRO A 256 -7.67 4.51 -22.94
C PRO A 256 -6.43 3.73 -22.51
N VAL A 257 -5.91 4.01 -21.32
CA VAL A 257 -4.75 3.28 -20.75
C VAL A 257 -5.13 1.84 -20.42
N TRP A 258 -6.31 1.63 -19.83
CA TRP A 258 -6.79 0.27 -19.53
C TRP A 258 -7.12 -0.52 -20.79
N GLU A 259 -7.65 0.11 -21.83
CA GLU A 259 -7.90 -0.54 -23.11
C GLU A 259 -6.61 -1.10 -23.71
N GLU A 260 -5.55 -0.30 -23.73
CA GLU A 260 -4.25 -0.75 -24.27
C GLU A 260 -3.59 -1.82 -23.39
N LEU A 261 -3.61 -1.67 -22.06
CA LEU A 261 -3.07 -2.67 -21.15
C LEU A 261 -3.87 -3.98 -21.19
N ASN A 262 -5.19 -3.92 -21.38
CA ASN A 262 -6.03 -5.08 -21.59
C ASN A 262 -5.69 -5.80 -22.88
N ARG A 263 -5.52 -5.07 -23.99
CA ARG A 263 -5.12 -5.64 -25.28
C ARG A 263 -3.80 -6.41 -25.15
N ARG A 264 -2.88 -5.93 -24.32
CA ARG A 264 -1.59 -6.56 -24.01
C ARG A 264 -1.67 -7.68 -22.97
N LYS A 265 -2.83 -7.87 -22.31
CA LYS A 265 -3.03 -8.77 -21.17
C LYS A 265 -2.01 -8.50 -20.05
N ALA A 266 -1.74 -7.21 -19.84
CA ALA A 266 -0.67 -6.74 -19.00
C ALA A 266 -0.93 -7.00 -17.51
N THR A 267 0.17 -7.12 -16.77
CA THR A 267 0.14 -7.07 -15.30
C THR A 267 0.25 -5.61 -14.86
N VAL A 268 -0.67 -5.21 -13.98
CA VAL A 268 -0.77 -3.86 -13.44
C VAL A 268 -0.65 -3.96 -11.93
N TYR A 269 0.49 -3.51 -11.42
CA TYR A 269 0.76 -3.39 -10.01
C TYR A 269 0.32 -2.00 -9.51
N THR A 270 -0.49 -1.96 -8.46
CA THR A 270 -1.00 -0.71 -7.87
C THR A 270 -0.37 -0.48 -6.49
N HIS A 271 0.48 0.53 -6.36
CA HIS A 271 1.01 0.96 -5.08
C HIS A 271 0.17 2.12 -4.52
N PRO A 272 -0.10 2.17 -3.20
CA PRO A 272 -0.94 3.22 -2.64
C PRO A 272 -0.31 4.61 -2.73
N THR A 273 -1.14 5.63 -2.79
CA THR A 273 -0.74 7.03 -2.65
C THR A 273 -1.76 7.79 -1.80
N GLY A 274 -1.41 9.01 -1.39
CA GLY A 274 -2.32 9.90 -0.68
C GLY A 274 -3.17 10.68 -1.68
N ALA A 275 -4.48 10.41 -1.76
CA ALA A 275 -5.41 11.24 -2.51
C ALA A 275 -5.52 12.64 -1.89
N ASN A 276 -5.65 13.71 -2.69
CA ASN A 276 -5.61 15.09 -2.20
C ASN A 276 -6.68 15.39 -1.14
N CYS A 277 -7.85 14.74 -1.23
CA CYS A 277 -8.93 14.82 -0.24
C CYS A 277 -8.56 14.35 1.16
N CYS A 278 -7.52 13.53 1.27
CA CYS A 278 -7.44 12.51 2.30
C CYS A 278 -6.04 12.46 2.95
N VAL A 279 -5.40 13.62 3.00
CA VAL A 279 -4.08 13.85 3.60
C VAL A 279 -4.20 14.46 4.99
N ASN A 280 -3.30 14.09 5.91
CA ASN A 280 -3.24 14.59 7.30
C ASN A 280 -4.58 14.55 8.09
N LEU A 281 -5.40 13.52 7.90
CA LEU A 281 -6.73 13.43 8.51
C LEU A 281 -6.69 13.19 10.03
N VAL A 282 -5.68 12.46 10.53
CA VAL A 282 -5.53 12.14 11.95
C VAL A 282 -4.24 12.73 12.48
N GLN A 283 -4.35 13.63 13.46
CA GLN A 283 -3.19 14.33 14.02
C GLN A 283 -2.18 13.35 14.61
N GLY A 284 -0.94 13.41 14.12
CA GLY A 284 0.18 12.60 14.61
C GLY A 284 0.25 11.18 14.05
N ILE A 285 -0.68 10.80 13.16
CA ILE A 285 -0.65 9.51 12.46
C ILE A 285 -0.32 9.79 10.99
N THR A 286 0.66 9.07 10.46
CA THR A 286 1.07 9.21 9.06
C THR A 286 0.07 8.51 8.14
N GLU A 287 -0.10 9.03 6.93
CA GLU A 287 -0.99 8.46 5.90
C GLU A 287 -0.70 6.99 5.60
N ALA A 288 0.57 6.59 5.71
CA ALA A 288 1.00 5.20 5.52
C ALA A 288 0.34 4.21 6.49
N THR A 289 -0.18 4.69 7.62
CA THR A 289 -0.76 3.82 8.65
C THR A 289 -2.19 3.41 8.32
N ILE A 290 -3.00 4.30 7.73
CA ILE A 290 -4.45 4.09 7.55
C ILE A 290 -4.90 4.49 6.14
N GLU A 291 -4.54 5.70 5.72
CA GLU A 291 -5.07 6.35 4.52
C GLU A 291 -4.60 5.65 3.24
N LEU A 292 -3.34 5.22 3.17
CA LEU A 292 -2.82 4.47 2.01
C LEU A 292 -3.60 3.17 1.77
N GLY A 293 -3.88 2.40 2.82
CA GLY A 293 -4.69 1.18 2.72
C GLY A 293 -6.16 1.47 2.37
N THR A 294 -6.66 2.64 2.78
CA THR A 294 -8.00 3.10 2.42
C THR A 294 -8.08 3.53 0.95
N ASP A 295 -7.04 4.17 0.42
CA ASP A 295 -6.97 4.59 -0.99
C ASP A 295 -6.88 3.38 -1.94
N THR A 296 -6.13 2.34 -1.57
CA THR A 296 -6.16 1.04 -2.26
C THR A 296 -7.59 0.49 -2.32
N ASN A 297 -8.33 0.51 -1.21
CA ASN A 297 -9.70 0.02 -1.20
C ASN A 297 -10.65 0.90 -2.04
N GLY A 298 -10.44 2.22 -2.06
CA GLY A 298 -11.14 3.14 -2.96
C GLY A 298 -10.92 2.82 -4.43
N THR A 299 -9.71 2.42 -4.80
CA THR A 299 -9.36 1.97 -6.16
C THR A 299 -10.09 0.69 -6.54
N ILE A 300 -10.05 -0.32 -5.67
CA ILE A 300 -10.75 -1.60 -5.88
C ILE A 300 -12.26 -1.34 -6.06
N ALA A 301 -12.87 -0.52 -5.20
CA ALA A 301 -14.27 -0.13 -5.32
C ALA A 301 -14.54 0.56 -6.65
N SER A 302 -13.71 1.54 -7.01
CA SER A 302 -13.84 2.31 -8.24
C SER A 302 -13.81 1.42 -9.47
N LEU A 303 -12.84 0.49 -9.56
CA LEU A 303 -12.68 -0.43 -10.68
C LEU A 303 -13.86 -1.40 -10.83
N ILE A 304 -14.34 -1.97 -9.71
CA ILE A 304 -15.48 -2.89 -9.71
C ILE A 304 -16.76 -2.14 -10.10
N PHE A 305 -17.11 -1.09 -9.35
CA PHE A 305 -18.44 -0.48 -9.41
C PHE A 305 -18.61 0.51 -10.58
N SER A 306 -17.53 0.92 -11.26
CA SER A 306 -17.63 1.56 -12.57
C SER A 306 -17.81 0.54 -13.72
N GLY A 307 -17.58 -0.75 -13.47
CA GLY A 307 -17.52 -1.80 -14.48
C GLY A 307 -16.21 -1.82 -15.29
N THR A 308 -15.22 -1.00 -14.92
CA THR A 308 -13.91 -0.93 -15.61
C THR A 308 -13.22 -2.28 -15.59
N SER A 309 -13.18 -2.98 -14.46
CA SER A 309 -12.47 -4.26 -14.35
C SER A 309 -13.16 -5.39 -15.15
N GLN A 310 -14.48 -5.33 -15.32
CA GLN A 310 -15.23 -6.24 -16.18
C GLN A 310 -14.99 -5.98 -17.67
N ARG A 311 -14.93 -4.70 -18.06
CA ARG A 311 -14.64 -4.28 -19.44
C ARG A 311 -13.22 -4.66 -19.85
N TYR A 312 -12.28 -4.52 -18.93
CA TYR A 312 -10.85 -4.78 -19.13
C TYR A 312 -10.39 -6.02 -18.31
N LYS A 313 -11.03 -7.16 -18.60
CA LYS A 313 -10.90 -8.42 -17.85
C LYS A 313 -9.59 -9.17 -18.06
N ASP A 314 -8.79 -8.81 -19.05
CA ASP A 314 -7.52 -9.47 -19.36
C ASP A 314 -6.33 -8.81 -18.65
N ILE A 315 -6.56 -7.71 -17.93
CA ILE A 315 -5.56 -7.11 -17.03
C ILE A 315 -5.44 -7.95 -15.75
N ASN A 316 -4.21 -8.29 -15.38
CA ASN A 316 -3.87 -8.88 -14.08
C ASN A 316 -3.56 -7.77 -13.08
N TRP A 317 -4.56 -7.36 -12.29
CA TRP A 317 -4.40 -6.34 -11.26
C TRP A 317 -3.76 -6.93 -10.00
N ILE A 318 -2.66 -6.34 -9.51
CA ILE A 318 -2.05 -6.66 -8.21
C ILE A 318 -2.29 -5.48 -7.28
N PHE A 319 -3.03 -5.71 -6.20
CA PHE A 319 -3.26 -4.70 -5.16
C PHE A 319 -2.28 -4.86 -4.00
N SER A 320 -1.59 -3.77 -3.67
CA SER A 320 -0.68 -3.74 -2.53
C SER A 320 -1.34 -3.97 -1.20
N HIS A 321 -0.55 -4.48 -0.26
CA HIS A 321 -0.88 -4.61 1.15
C HIS A 321 -2.16 -5.43 1.37
N GLY A 322 -2.32 -6.52 0.62
CA GLY A 322 -3.52 -7.37 0.66
C GLY A 322 -4.80 -6.70 0.19
N GLY A 323 -4.72 -5.61 -0.59
CA GLY A 323 -5.89 -4.80 -0.94
C GLY A 323 -6.23 -3.74 0.11
N GLY A 324 -5.27 -3.41 0.99
CA GLY A 324 -5.42 -2.40 2.04
C GLY A 324 -6.45 -2.83 3.08
N VAL A 325 -7.49 -2.02 3.29
CA VAL A 325 -8.54 -2.30 4.29
C VAL A 325 -9.66 -3.23 3.80
N LEU A 326 -9.52 -3.81 2.59
CA LEU A 326 -10.56 -4.63 1.95
C LEU A 326 -11.12 -5.73 2.87
N THR A 327 -10.27 -6.48 3.58
CA THR A 327 -10.70 -7.58 4.44
C THR A 327 -11.60 -7.14 5.59
N ALA A 328 -11.51 -5.89 6.03
CA ALA A 328 -12.37 -5.32 7.07
C ALA A 328 -13.72 -4.81 6.54
N VAL A 329 -13.84 -4.57 5.22
CA VAL A 329 -15.03 -3.94 4.61
C VAL A 329 -15.62 -4.70 3.43
N ALA A 330 -15.13 -5.91 3.13
CA ALA A 330 -15.57 -6.72 1.99
C ALA A 330 -17.09 -6.93 1.97
N GLU A 331 -17.73 -7.14 3.13
CA GLU A 331 -19.18 -7.29 3.22
C GLU A 331 -19.93 -6.02 2.75
N ARG A 332 -19.34 -4.82 2.92
CA ARG A 332 -19.93 -3.58 2.39
C ARG A 332 -19.99 -3.60 0.86
N PHE A 333 -19.01 -4.20 0.20
CA PHE A 333 -18.99 -4.36 -1.25
C PHE A 333 -20.05 -5.39 -1.67
N GLN A 334 -20.07 -6.53 -0.97
CA GLN A 334 -20.91 -7.69 -1.30
C GLN A 334 -22.40 -7.49 -1.00
N ILE A 335 -22.73 -6.65 -0.01
CA ILE A 335 -24.11 -6.46 0.47
C ILE A 335 -24.55 -5.01 0.31
N GLN A 336 -23.85 -4.07 0.93
CA GLN A 336 -24.32 -2.68 1.00
C GLN A 336 -24.31 -1.98 -0.36
N MET A 337 -23.24 -2.13 -1.15
CA MET A 337 -23.13 -1.48 -2.45
C MET A 337 -24.17 -2.04 -3.43
N VAL A 338 -24.31 -3.37 -3.51
CA VAL A 338 -25.22 -4.02 -4.47
C VAL A 338 -26.70 -3.91 -4.10
N SER A 339 -27.03 -3.59 -2.84
CA SER A 339 -28.43 -3.46 -2.38
C SER A 339 -29.01 -2.05 -2.51
N ARG A 340 -28.18 -1.04 -2.85
CA ARG A 340 -28.59 0.37 -2.87
C ARG A 340 -28.29 1.04 -4.20
N PRO A 341 -29.15 1.97 -4.68
CA PRO A 341 -28.79 2.85 -5.79
C PRO A 341 -27.45 3.57 -5.52
N PRO A 342 -26.62 3.83 -6.54
CA PRO A 342 -26.90 3.63 -7.96
C PRO A 342 -26.55 2.22 -8.50
N TYR A 343 -26.10 1.29 -7.65
CA TYR A 343 -25.58 -0.03 -8.07
C TYR A 343 -26.57 -1.17 -7.92
N LYS A 344 -27.65 -0.95 -7.15
CA LYS A 344 -28.80 -1.85 -7.14
C LYS A 344 -29.22 -2.19 -8.58
N ASP A 345 -29.47 -3.47 -8.82
CA ASP A 345 -29.87 -4.04 -10.11
C ASP A 345 -28.80 -3.98 -11.22
N LYS A 346 -27.62 -3.38 -10.97
CA LYS A 346 -26.47 -3.34 -11.91
C LYS A 346 -25.36 -4.30 -11.51
N PHE A 347 -25.17 -4.49 -10.21
CA PHE A 347 -24.18 -5.39 -9.64
C PHE A 347 -24.85 -6.41 -8.74
N THR A 348 -24.33 -7.63 -8.74
CA THR A 348 -24.73 -8.69 -7.82
C THR A 348 -23.56 -9.06 -6.93
N ARG A 349 -23.83 -9.71 -5.80
CA ARG A 349 -22.76 -10.27 -4.96
C ARG A 349 -21.84 -11.20 -5.76
N ALA A 350 -22.40 -12.03 -6.63
CA ALA A 350 -21.62 -12.95 -7.47
C ALA A 350 -20.66 -12.22 -8.43
N ILE A 351 -21.07 -11.06 -8.96
CA ILE A 351 -20.18 -10.20 -9.77
C ILE A 351 -19.02 -9.68 -8.92
N VAL A 352 -19.32 -9.13 -7.73
CA VAL A 352 -18.30 -8.58 -6.83
C VAL A 352 -17.31 -9.68 -6.41
N ASP A 353 -17.82 -10.84 -5.99
CA ASP A 353 -17.00 -11.99 -5.60
C ASP A 353 -16.16 -12.50 -6.78
N GLY A 354 -16.70 -12.47 -8.00
CA GLY A 354 -15.97 -12.82 -9.22
C GLY A 354 -14.78 -11.90 -9.49
N GLU A 355 -14.92 -10.59 -9.29
CA GLU A 355 -13.82 -9.64 -9.45
C GLU A 355 -12.77 -9.80 -8.34
N LEU A 356 -13.20 -9.88 -7.07
CA LEU A 356 -12.30 -10.11 -5.93
C LEU A 356 -11.49 -11.40 -6.06
N ASN A 357 -12.10 -12.47 -6.60
CA ASN A 357 -11.42 -13.74 -6.83
C ASN A 357 -10.54 -13.78 -8.09
N ARG A 358 -10.56 -12.73 -8.92
CA ARG A 358 -9.73 -12.60 -10.13
C ARG A 358 -8.54 -11.68 -9.92
N PHE A 359 -8.66 -10.70 -9.04
CA PHE A 359 -7.56 -9.82 -8.68
C PHE A 359 -6.47 -10.56 -7.91
N TYR A 360 -5.24 -10.05 -8.00
CA TYR A 360 -4.10 -10.50 -7.23
C TYR A 360 -3.84 -9.54 -6.08
N TYR A 361 -3.30 -10.07 -4.99
CA TYR A 361 -3.04 -9.32 -3.77
C TYR A 361 -1.65 -9.66 -3.27
N ASP A 362 -0.81 -8.66 -3.09
CA ASP A 362 0.51 -8.92 -2.52
C ASP A 362 0.45 -9.09 -1.00
N THR A 363 1.52 -9.67 -0.46
CA THR A 363 1.66 -9.88 0.98
C THR A 363 2.30 -8.71 1.72
N ALA A 364 2.67 -7.63 1.04
CA ALA A 364 3.49 -6.57 1.60
C ALA A 364 2.86 -6.02 2.90
N GLN A 365 3.64 -5.84 3.95
CA GLN A 365 3.20 -5.30 5.25
C GLN A 365 2.05 -6.05 5.97
N ILE A 366 1.54 -7.17 5.44
CA ILE A 366 0.37 -7.86 6.01
C ILE A 366 0.65 -9.26 6.55
N SER A 367 1.91 -9.67 6.69
CA SER A 367 2.30 -11.01 7.18
C SER A 367 1.96 -11.29 8.67
N ASN A 368 1.24 -10.40 9.33
CA ASN A 368 0.57 -10.72 10.59
C ASN A 368 -0.50 -11.80 10.38
N ALA A 369 -0.53 -12.81 11.24
CA ALA A 369 -1.42 -13.97 11.09
C ALA A 369 -2.92 -13.64 10.99
N VAL A 370 -3.38 -12.58 11.64
CA VAL A 370 -4.77 -12.13 11.55
C VAL A 370 -5.04 -11.56 10.16
N THR A 371 -4.21 -10.64 9.70
CA THR A 371 -4.44 -9.91 8.45
C THR A 371 -4.30 -10.83 7.23
N ILE A 372 -3.19 -11.57 7.13
CA ILE A 372 -2.99 -12.49 6.00
C ILE A 372 -3.94 -13.68 6.05
N GLY A 373 -4.31 -14.15 7.25
CA GLY A 373 -5.32 -15.20 7.44
C GLY A 373 -6.71 -14.75 7.00
N ALA A 374 -7.07 -13.48 7.22
CA ALA A 374 -8.32 -12.91 6.71
C ALA A 374 -8.31 -12.81 5.18
N LEU A 375 -7.19 -12.40 4.57
CA LEU A 375 -7.05 -12.37 3.11
C LEU A 375 -7.20 -13.78 2.51
N ALA A 376 -6.54 -14.79 3.09
CA ALA A 376 -6.61 -16.18 2.64
C ALA A 376 -8.00 -16.82 2.76
N LYS A 377 -8.86 -16.27 3.63
CA LYS A 377 -10.28 -16.66 3.72
C LYS A 377 -11.17 -15.90 2.72
N LEU A 378 -10.76 -14.70 2.32
CA LEU A 378 -11.54 -13.85 1.41
C LEU A 378 -11.33 -14.24 -0.05
N VAL A 379 -10.10 -14.60 -0.44
CA VAL A 379 -9.73 -14.88 -1.85
C VAL A 379 -8.97 -16.20 -1.96
N PRO A 380 -8.94 -16.83 -3.15
CA PRO A 380 -8.17 -18.06 -3.35
C PRO A 380 -6.68 -17.84 -3.10
N ILE A 381 -5.99 -18.83 -2.52
CA ILE A 381 -4.52 -18.83 -2.34
C ILE A 381 -3.81 -18.55 -3.67
N SER A 382 -4.38 -18.99 -4.78
CA SER A 382 -3.82 -18.80 -6.12
C SER A 382 -3.77 -17.33 -6.59
N GLN A 383 -4.38 -16.43 -5.84
CA GLN A 383 -4.44 -14.98 -6.08
C GLN A 383 -3.58 -14.18 -5.10
N ILE A 384 -2.91 -14.84 -4.16
CA ILE A 384 -1.99 -14.19 -3.22
C ILE A 384 -0.57 -14.32 -3.79
N VAL A 385 0.13 -13.20 -3.92
CA VAL A 385 1.50 -13.13 -4.46
C VAL A 385 2.46 -12.55 -3.45
N TYR A 386 3.69 -13.04 -3.41
CA TYR A 386 4.70 -12.54 -2.49
C TYR A 386 5.16 -11.12 -2.86
N GLY A 387 5.23 -10.26 -1.86
CA GLY A 387 5.64 -8.86 -1.95
C GLY A 387 6.17 -8.38 -0.60
N THR A 388 7.27 -7.63 -0.56
CA THR A 388 7.93 -7.23 0.71
C THR A 388 7.65 -5.79 1.14
N ASP A 389 7.50 -4.86 0.21
CA ASP A 389 7.61 -3.40 0.44
C ASP A 389 9.04 -2.92 0.72
N TYR A 390 10.07 -3.65 0.28
CA TYR A 390 11.45 -3.21 0.46
C TYR A 390 11.68 -1.86 -0.26
N PRO A 391 12.37 -0.85 0.33
CA PRO A 391 13.15 -0.89 1.57
C PRO A 391 12.40 -0.48 2.85
N TYR A 392 11.07 -0.35 2.82
CA TYR A 392 10.27 -0.03 4.01
C TYR A 392 10.16 -1.22 4.97
N ARG A 393 10.28 -2.44 4.46
CA ARG A 393 10.40 -3.66 5.27
C ARG A 393 11.40 -4.63 4.65
N THR A 394 12.18 -5.30 5.50
CA THR A 394 13.16 -6.29 5.05
C THR A 394 12.48 -7.60 4.65
N GLY A 395 13.03 -8.29 3.65
CA GLY A 395 12.53 -9.59 3.24
C GLY A 395 12.62 -10.64 4.36
N PHE A 396 13.66 -10.57 5.19
CA PHE A 396 13.85 -11.51 6.32
C PHE A 396 12.70 -11.47 7.32
N GLU A 397 12.30 -10.29 7.79
CA GLU A 397 11.18 -10.12 8.71
C GLU A 397 9.85 -10.55 8.08
N HIS A 398 9.74 -10.35 6.77
CA HIS A 398 8.52 -10.65 6.03
C HIS A 398 8.30 -12.15 5.83
N VAL A 399 9.35 -12.89 5.43
CA VAL A 399 9.30 -14.36 5.27
C VAL A 399 8.92 -15.03 6.57
N LYS A 400 9.46 -14.57 7.72
CA LYS A 400 9.13 -15.13 9.03
C LYS A 400 7.64 -15.06 9.35
N GLY A 401 6.99 -13.93 9.03
CA GLY A 401 5.55 -13.76 9.26
C GLY A 401 4.70 -14.67 8.38
N LEU A 402 5.04 -14.78 7.09
CA LEU A 402 4.30 -15.64 6.16
C LEU A 402 4.43 -17.14 6.48
N GLY A 403 5.63 -17.60 6.82
CA GLY A 403 5.89 -18.99 7.17
C GLY A 403 5.21 -19.43 8.49
N ALA A 404 4.71 -18.49 9.28
CA ALA A 404 3.90 -18.81 10.46
C ALA A 404 2.44 -19.15 10.12
N VAL A 405 1.97 -18.85 8.91
CA VAL A 405 0.58 -19.04 8.47
C VAL A 405 0.47 -20.06 7.35
N PHE A 406 1.39 -20.02 6.39
CA PHE A 406 1.39 -20.94 5.25
C PHE A 406 2.58 -21.88 5.30
N ALA A 407 2.39 -23.09 4.78
CA ALA A 407 3.44 -24.09 4.63
C ALA A 407 3.23 -24.91 3.34
N GLY A 408 4.22 -25.72 2.99
CA GLY A 408 4.12 -26.67 1.88
C GLY A 408 3.75 -26.02 0.54
N THR A 409 2.74 -26.57 -0.13
CA THR A 409 2.32 -26.15 -1.46
C THR A 409 1.75 -24.73 -1.49
N ASP A 410 1.03 -24.31 -0.45
CA ASP A 410 0.43 -22.98 -0.39
C ASP A 410 1.50 -21.90 -0.27
N LEU A 411 2.49 -22.12 0.59
CA LEU A 411 3.61 -21.18 0.74
C LEU A 411 4.40 -21.08 -0.58
N MET A 412 4.69 -22.21 -1.24
CA MET A 412 5.38 -22.22 -2.53
C MET A 412 4.55 -21.54 -3.63
N ALA A 413 3.23 -21.68 -3.59
CA ALA A 413 2.34 -21.01 -4.53
C ALA A 413 2.44 -19.48 -4.38
N ILE A 414 2.32 -18.98 -3.14
CA ILE A 414 2.41 -17.55 -2.80
C ILE A 414 3.80 -16.99 -3.14
N GLU A 415 4.85 -17.69 -2.72
CA GLU A 415 6.24 -17.25 -2.89
C GLU A 415 6.70 -17.24 -4.34
N ARG A 416 6.09 -18.04 -5.23
CA ARG A 416 6.59 -18.19 -6.60
C ARG A 416 5.52 -18.50 -7.64
N GLN A 417 4.78 -19.59 -7.48
CA GLN A 417 4.00 -20.16 -8.60
C GLN A 417 2.89 -19.22 -9.09
N ASN A 418 2.29 -18.45 -8.19
CA ASN A 418 1.26 -17.48 -8.54
C ASN A 418 1.83 -16.33 -9.37
N ALA A 419 2.98 -15.78 -8.99
CA ALA A 419 3.65 -14.73 -9.75
C ALA A 419 4.06 -15.20 -11.15
N LEU A 420 4.51 -16.45 -11.29
CA LEU A 420 4.83 -17.03 -12.61
C LEU A 420 3.64 -16.99 -13.58
N ARG A 421 2.40 -17.08 -13.11
CA ARG A 421 1.21 -17.03 -13.98
C ARG A 421 1.03 -15.68 -14.65
N ILE A 422 1.41 -14.61 -13.97
CA ILE A 422 1.19 -13.21 -14.39
C ILE A 422 2.47 -12.50 -14.81
N ILE A 423 3.63 -13.14 -14.71
CA ILE A 423 4.90 -12.63 -15.22
C ILE A 423 5.52 -13.67 -16.17
N PRO A 424 5.09 -13.70 -17.45
CA PRO A 424 5.47 -14.77 -18.38
C PRO A 424 6.96 -14.94 -18.58
N ARG A 425 7.74 -13.85 -18.55
CA ARG A 425 9.20 -13.87 -18.69
C ARG A 425 9.89 -14.80 -17.69
N LEU A 426 9.34 -14.91 -16.48
CA LEU A 426 9.95 -15.71 -15.40
C LEU A 426 9.62 -17.19 -15.49
N LYS A 427 8.68 -17.62 -16.34
CA LYS A 427 8.40 -19.05 -16.55
C LYS A 427 9.54 -19.78 -17.27
N THR A 428 10.30 -19.05 -18.07
CA THR A 428 11.37 -19.56 -18.93
C THR A 428 12.77 -19.26 -18.38
N ALA A 429 12.87 -18.63 -17.21
CA ALA A 429 14.10 -18.12 -16.62
C ALA A 429 14.76 -19.12 -15.66
#